data_AF-A0A950QZR1-F1
#
_entry.id   AF-A0A950QZR1-F1
#
_cell.length_a   1.000
_cell.length_b   1.000
_cell.length_c   1.000
_cell.angle_alpha   90.00
_cell.angle_beta   90.00
_cell.angle_gamma   90.00
#
_symmetry.space_group_name_H-M   'P 1'
#
loop_
_entity.id
_entity.type
_entity.pdbx_description
1 polymer ?
#
loop_
_entity_poly.entity_id
_entity_poly.type
_entity_poly.pdbx_seq_one_letter_code
_entity_poly.pdbx_strand_id
1 'polypeptide(L)'
;GQGNEIRDARVSCIAGPCPFTRIESNLTDANRVLHASALGWSDTTTFLVEADIVHTTVQDMIRQSFPVKFGRGMNFTLPGTAAGPSIEAELNSQDIVFPLGPDLALSWATCTLKVDTDQSKLYSCELKPGYVFQ
;
A
#
# COMPACT_ATOMS: atom_id res chain seq x y z
N GLY A 1 8.43 5.78 0.50
CA GLY A 1 8.58 5.40 -0.92
C GLY A 1 8.07 6.52 -1.81
N GLN A 2 8.05 6.32 -3.14
CA GLN A 2 7.39 7.25 -4.07
C GLN A 2 5.88 7.30 -3.76
N GLY A 3 5.32 8.51 -3.60
CA GLY A 3 3.90 8.70 -3.24
C GLY A 3 3.57 8.72 -1.74
N ASN A 4 4.56 8.57 -0.85
CA ASN A 4 4.33 8.75 0.60
C ASN A 4 4.59 10.20 0.99
N GLU A 5 3.70 10.76 1.79
CA GLU A 5 3.80 12.06 2.43
C GLU A 5 4.10 11.86 3.92
N ILE A 6 4.94 12.72 4.48
CA ILE A 6 5.15 12.79 5.93
C ILE A 6 4.17 13.84 6.46
N ARG A 7 3.42 13.50 7.50
CA ARG A 7 2.51 14.41 8.22
C ARG A 7 2.78 14.36 9.71
N ASP A 8 2.33 15.39 10.41
CA ASP A 8 2.34 15.45 11.88
C ASP A 8 3.72 15.15 12.50
N ALA A 9 4.77 15.55 11.77
CA ALA A 9 6.14 15.38 12.20
C ALA A 9 6.41 16.25 13.43
N ARG A 10 6.97 15.63 14.49
CA ARG A 10 7.25 16.31 15.75
C ARG A 10 8.53 15.75 16.38
N VAL A 11 9.16 16.58 17.20
CA VAL A 11 10.33 16.22 17.98
C VAL A 11 10.05 16.56 19.44
N SER A 12 10.30 15.61 20.34
CA SER A 12 10.07 15.74 21.78
C SER A 12 11.32 15.36 22.56
N CYS A 13 11.57 16.03 23.68
CA CYS A 13 12.59 15.60 24.63
C CYS A 13 11.98 14.58 25.61
N ILE A 14 12.61 13.40 25.75
CA ILE A 14 12.08 12.30 26.56
C ILE A 14 12.97 11.93 27.76
N ALA A 15 14.23 12.40 27.79
CA ALA A 15 15.12 12.22 28.93
C ALA A 15 16.20 13.31 28.96
N GLY A 16 16.69 13.64 30.16
CA GLY A 16 17.69 14.69 30.38
C GLY A 16 17.09 16.05 30.76
N PRO A 17 17.85 17.15 30.63
CA PRO A 17 17.43 18.52 30.97
C PRO A 17 16.41 19.12 29.96
N CYS A 18 15.30 18.42 29.69
CA CYS A 18 14.24 18.84 28.78
C CYS A 18 13.69 20.26 29.01
N PRO A 19 13.49 20.73 30.26
CA PRO A 19 13.03 22.11 30.51
C PRO A 19 13.99 23.21 29.99
N PHE A 20 15.26 22.86 29.75
CA PHE A 20 16.30 23.78 29.30
C PHE A 20 16.69 23.57 27.83
N THR A 21 16.00 22.67 27.12
CA THR A 21 16.28 22.39 25.72
C THR A 21 15.29 23.13 24.83
N ARG A 22 15.81 23.89 23.86
CA ARG A 22 15.02 24.45 22.77
C ARG A 22 15.16 23.59 21.52
N ILE A 23 14.02 23.13 21.01
CA ILE A 23 13.93 22.37 19.76
C ILE A 23 13.64 23.36 18.63
N GLU A 24 14.51 23.39 17.63
CA GLU A 24 14.28 24.10 16.38
C GLU A 24 14.02 23.07 15.28
N SER A 25 12.78 23.00 14.82
CA SER A 25 12.34 22.02 13.84
C SER A 25 11.66 22.71 12.67
N ASN A 26 12.24 22.58 11.47
CA ASN A 26 11.59 22.96 10.22
C ASN A 26 11.21 21.68 9.47
N LEU A 27 10.11 21.08 9.90
CA LEU A 27 9.62 19.81 9.37
C LEU A 27 8.64 20.17 8.25
N THR A 28 9.18 20.48 7.07
CA THR A 28 8.35 20.78 5.91
C THR A 28 7.76 19.49 5.36
N ASP A 29 6.42 19.44 5.23
CA ASP A 29 5.66 18.30 4.69
C ASP A 29 6.09 17.89 3.27
N ALA A 30 6.84 18.76 2.58
CA ALA A 30 7.21 18.61 1.18
C ALA A 30 8.46 17.76 0.93
N ASN A 31 9.28 17.46 1.94
CA ASN A 31 10.55 16.76 1.73
C ASN A 31 10.71 15.51 2.59
N ARG A 32 11.26 14.45 1.97
CA ARG A 32 11.58 13.14 2.58
C ARG A 32 12.68 13.19 3.66
N VAL A 33 13.09 14.38 4.07
CA VAL A 33 14.21 14.62 4.98
C VAL A 33 13.75 15.56 6.07
N LEU A 34 13.73 15.05 7.30
CA LEU A 34 13.41 15.83 8.49
C LEU A 34 14.69 16.45 9.03
N HIS A 35 14.73 17.77 9.13
CA HIS A 35 15.81 18.50 9.77
C HIS A 35 15.38 18.90 11.18
N ALA A 36 16.04 18.31 12.18
CA ALA A 36 15.87 18.64 13.58
C ALA A 36 17.20 19.13 14.15
N SER A 37 17.18 20.31 14.75
CA SER A 37 18.33 20.91 15.42
C SER A 37 17.99 21.15 16.89
N ALA A 38 18.91 20.79 17.78
CA ALA A 38 18.82 21.07 19.19
C ALA A 38 20.06 21.87 19.61
N LEU A 39 19.85 22.96 20.36
CA LEU A 39 20.93 23.73 20.93
C LEU A 39 21.35 23.08 22.25
N GLY A 40 22.54 22.47 22.28
CA GLY A 40 23.06 21.75 23.44
C GLY A 40 23.62 22.69 24.51
N TRP A 41 22.89 22.86 25.62
CA TRP A 41 23.29 23.79 26.69
C TRP A 41 23.70 23.09 28.00
N SER A 42 23.59 21.75 28.12
CA SER A 42 24.10 20.96 29.27
C SER A 42 24.11 19.45 28.98
N ASP A 43 24.05 18.61 30.03
CA ASP A 43 24.15 17.13 30.06
C ASP A 43 23.36 16.36 28.98
N THR A 44 23.68 15.07 28.84
CA THR A 44 23.07 14.16 27.85
C THR A 44 21.54 14.22 27.86
N THR A 45 20.96 14.54 26.71
CA THR A 45 19.52 14.65 26.48
C THR A 45 19.09 13.67 25.38
N THR A 46 17.93 13.05 25.53
CA THR A 46 17.35 12.12 24.56
C THR A 46 16.14 12.73 23.89
N PHE A 47 16.10 12.67 22.56
CA PHE A 47 14.99 13.15 21.74
C PHE A 47 14.27 12.00 21.04
N LEU A 48 12.95 12.12 20.93
CA LEU A 48 12.08 11.28 20.13
C LEU A 48 11.62 12.08 18.92
N VAL A 49 11.77 11.51 17.72
CA VAL A 49 11.22 12.06 16.47
C VAL A 49 10.09 11.15 16.03
N GLU A 50 8.90 11.71 15.84
CA GLU A 50 7.70 11.00 15.40
C GLU A 50 7.19 11.66 14.13
N ALA A 51 6.68 10.85 13.21
CA ALA A 51 6.10 11.31 11.96
C ALA A 51 5.12 10.26 11.45
N ASP A 52 3.96 10.73 10.98
CA ASP A 52 2.96 9.88 10.35
C ASP A 52 3.26 9.77 8.85
N ILE A 53 3.34 8.54 8.35
CA ILE A 53 3.56 8.29 6.92
C ILE A 53 2.21 8.05 6.27
N VAL A 54 1.73 9.04 5.53
CA VAL A 54 0.46 8.95 4.80
C VAL A 54 0.75 8.61 3.35
N HIS A 55 0.08 7.59 2.83
CA HIS A 55 0.06 7.29 1.40
C HIS A 55 -1.33 7.61 0.89
N THR A 56 -1.46 8.69 0.11
CA THR A 56 -2.71 9.02 -0.58
C THR A 56 -2.88 8.02 -1.73
N THR A 57 -3.37 6.83 -1.38
CA THR A 57 -3.90 5.89 -2.36
C THR A 57 -5.21 6.51 -2.85
N VAL A 58 -5.48 6.46 -4.15
CA VAL A 58 -6.83 6.71 -4.66
C VAL A 58 -7.75 5.85 -3.79
N GLN A 59 -8.64 6.50 -3.01
CA GLN A 59 -9.65 5.83 -2.17
C GLN A 59 -10.18 4.64 -2.95
N ASP A 60 -10.34 3.49 -2.28
CA ASP A 60 -11.00 2.29 -2.80
C ASP A 60 -12.16 2.70 -3.73
N MET A 61 -11.83 2.87 -5.01
CA MET A 61 -12.68 2.32 -6.00
C MET A 61 -12.51 0.85 -5.73
N ILE A 62 -13.44 0.28 -4.94
CA ILE A 62 -13.92 -1.05 -5.25
C ILE A 62 -14.50 -0.92 -6.67
N ARG A 63 -13.62 -0.79 -7.66
CA ARG A 63 -13.92 -1.06 -9.05
C ARG A 63 -14.06 -2.56 -9.01
N GLN A 64 -15.27 -2.99 -8.66
CA GLN A 64 -15.74 -4.31 -9.00
C GLN A 64 -15.66 -4.37 -10.52
N SER A 65 -14.53 -4.82 -11.03
CA SER A 65 -14.42 -5.21 -12.41
C SER A 65 -15.22 -6.51 -12.48
N PHE A 66 -16.44 -6.45 -13.00
CA PHE A 66 -17.18 -7.65 -13.34
C PHE A 66 -16.39 -8.35 -14.44
N PRO A 67 -15.68 -9.43 -14.09
CA PRO A 67 -14.72 -9.97 -15.00
C PRO A 67 -15.48 -10.67 -16.12
N VAL A 68 -14.99 -10.54 -17.34
CA VAL A 68 -15.61 -11.24 -18.46
C VAL A 68 -15.24 -12.72 -18.34
N LYS A 69 -16.22 -13.55 -17.99
CA LYS A 69 -16.10 -15.02 -17.96
C LYS A 69 -16.45 -15.57 -19.35
N PHE A 70 -15.52 -16.29 -19.97
CA PHE A 70 -15.76 -17.01 -21.22
C PHE A 70 -15.26 -18.45 -21.12
N GLY A 71 -16.19 -19.41 -21.06
CA GLY A 71 -15.87 -20.80 -20.80
C GLY A 71 -15.14 -20.98 -19.47
N ARG A 72 -13.84 -21.32 -19.54
CA ARG A 72 -12.95 -21.50 -18.38
C ARG A 72 -12.04 -20.31 -18.10
N GLY A 73 -12.11 -19.28 -18.94
CA GLY A 73 -11.29 -18.07 -18.84
C GLY A 73 -12.03 -16.92 -18.16
N MET A 74 -11.29 -16.11 -17.41
CA MET A 74 -11.74 -14.90 -16.74
C MET A 74 -10.74 -13.78 -16.99
N ASN A 75 -11.22 -12.64 -17.49
CA ASN A 75 -10.38 -11.46 -17.77
C ASN A 75 -10.91 -10.21 -17.06
N PHE A 76 -10.00 -9.41 -16.50
CA PHE A 76 -10.33 -8.09 -15.96
C PHE A 76 -9.13 -7.14 -16.02
N THR A 77 -9.42 -5.84 -16.05
CA THR A 77 -8.40 -4.79 -16.15
C THR A 77 -8.47 -3.89 -14.93
N LEU A 78 -7.30 -3.55 -14.38
CA LEU A 78 -7.14 -2.58 -13.30
C LEU A 78 -6.27 -1.40 -13.74
N PRO A 79 -6.50 -0.19 -13.21
CA PRO A 79 -5.61 0.94 -13.47
C PRO A 79 -4.21 0.68 -12.88
N GLY A 80 -3.18 1.31 -13.44
CA GLY A 80 -1.80 1.15 -12.96
C GLY A 80 -1.57 1.59 -11.51
N THR A 81 -2.42 2.51 -11.03
CA THR A 81 -2.45 3.00 -9.64
C THR A 81 -3.10 2.02 -8.65
N ALA A 82 -3.68 0.91 -9.12
CA ALA A 82 -4.28 -0.09 -8.23
C ALA A 82 -3.21 -0.82 -7.40
N ALA A 83 -3.47 -0.90 -6.09
CA ALA A 83 -2.65 -1.61 -5.10
C ALA A 83 -3.47 -2.71 -4.43
N GLY A 84 -2.83 -3.83 -4.07
CA GLY A 84 -3.47 -4.95 -3.37
C GLY A 84 -4.68 -5.59 -4.07
N PRO A 85 -4.62 -5.90 -5.38
CA PRO A 85 -5.76 -6.52 -6.07
C PRO A 85 -6.10 -7.89 -5.48
N SER A 86 -7.39 -8.22 -5.44
CA SER A 86 -7.88 -9.52 -4.99
C SER A 86 -9.08 -9.99 -5.83
N ILE A 87 -9.35 -11.30 -5.77
CA ILE A 87 -10.54 -11.91 -6.36
C ILE A 87 -11.38 -12.46 -5.23
N GLU A 88 -12.61 -11.98 -5.14
CA GLU A 88 -13.63 -12.52 -4.23
C GLU A 88 -14.45 -13.58 -4.97
N ALA A 89 -14.65 -14.72 -4.34
CA ALA A 89 -15.49 -15.79 -4.88
C ALA A 89 -16.15 -16.57 -3.75
N GLU A 90 -17.34 -17.10 -4.01
CA GLU A 90 -18.00 -18.06 -3.13
C GLU A 90 -17.56 -19.48 -3.53
N LEU A 91 -17.06 -20.26 -2.56
CA LEU A 91 -16.75 -21.68 -2.74
C LEU A 91 -17.35 -22.46 -1.58
N ASN A 92 -18.22 -23.43 -1.89
CA ASN A 92 -18.93 -24.23 -0.87
C ASN A 92 -19.70 -23.36 0.15
N SER A 93 -20.35 -22.29 -0.31
CA SER A 93 -21.09 -21.33 0.54
C SER A 93 -20.22 -20.59 1.56
N GLN A 94 -18.93 -20.47 1.27
CA GLN A 94 -17.99 -19.61 1.99
C GLN A 94 -17.43 -18.56 1.05
N ASP A 95 -17.46 -17.31 1.48
CA ASP A 95 -16.76 -16.23 0.79
C ASP A 95 -15.25 -16.39 1.00
N ILE A 96 -14.51 -16.51 -0.10
CA ILE A 96 -13.06 -16.63 -0.12
C ILE A 96 -12.48 -15.46 -0.90
N VAL A 97 -11.45 -14.84 -0.31
CA VAL A 97 -10.66 -13.78 -0.95
C VAL A 97 -9.31 -14.35 -1.37
N PHE A 98 -9.01 -14.24 -2.67
CA PHE A 98 -7.73 -14.63 -3.25
C PHE A 98 -6.89 -13.39 -3.55
N PRO A 99 -5.88 -13.06 -2.70
CA PRO A 99 -5.01 -11.93 -2.97
C PRO A 99 -4.12 -12.21 -4.18
N LEU A 100 -4.02 -11.24 -5.09
CA LEU A 100 -3.17 -11.32 -6.28
C LEU A 100 -1.81 -10.70 -5.98
N GLY A 101 -0.87 -11.56 -5.58
CA GLY A 101 0.54 -11.21 -5.44
C GLY A 101 1.28 -11.13 -6.78
N PRO A 102 2.56 -10.71 -6.77
CA PRO A 102 3.37 -10.55 -7.99
C PRO A 102 3.51 -11.85 -8.81
N ASP A 103 3.54 -13.00 -8.14
CA ASP A 103 3.71 -14.31 -8.78
C ASP A 103 2.39 -14.95 -9.25
N LEU A 104 1.24 -14.30 -8.97
CA LEU A 104 -0.10 -14.80 -9.31
C LEU A 104 -0.35 -16.28 -8.94
N ALA A 105 0.19 -16.71 -7.80
CA ALA A 105 0.11 -18.09 -7.35
C ALA A 105 -1.29 -18.40 -6.80
N LEU A 106 -2.21 -18.81 -7.69
CA LEU A 106 -3.56 -19.26 -7.31
C LEU A 106 -3.65 -20.78 -7.31
N SER A 107 -4.32 -21.33 -6.30
CA SER A 107 -4.56 -22.78 -6.19
C SER A 107 -5.52 -23.29 -7.27
N TRP A 108 -6.49 -22.47 -7.67
CA TRP A 108 -7.63 -22.84 -8.53
C TRP A 108 -7.52 -22.41 -10.00
N ALA A 109 -6.63 -21.47 -10.33
CA ALA A 109 -6.43 -20.97 -11.69
C ALA A 109 -4.95 -20.75 -12.02
N THR A 110 -4.67 -20.73 -13.31
CA THR A 110 -3.41 -20.23 -13.87
C THR A 110 -3.65 -18.83 -14.40
N CYS A 111 -2.97 -17.83 -13.84
CA CYS A 111 -3.17 -16.44 -14.23
C CYS A 111 -1.92 -15.84 -14.88
N THR A 112 -2.15 -14.90 -15.78
CA THR A 112 -1.13 -14.08 -16.43
C THR A 112 -1.47 -12.61 -16.27
N LEU A 113 -0.44 -11.78 -16.23
CA LEU A 113 -0.56 -10.33 -16.16
C LEU A 113 0.12 -9.72 -17.38
N LYS A 114 -0.61 -8.84 -18.07
CA LYS A 114 -0.07 -7.96 -19.10
C LYS A 114 -0.21 -6.52 -18.64
N VAL A 115 0.89 -5.76 -18.70
CA VAL A 115 0.88 -4.32 -18.42
C VAL A 115 0.90 -3.57 -19.76
N ASP A 116 -0.06 -2.67 -19.95
CA ASP A 116 -0.17 -1.85 -21.16
C ASP A 116 0.67 -0.57 -21.02
N THR A 117 0.84 0.14 -22.13
CA THR A 117 1.57 1.41 -22.28
C THR A 117 1.08 2.50 -21.33
N ASP A 118 -0.23 2.54 -21.04
CA ASP A 118 -0.86 3.45 -20.08
C ASP A 118 -0.75 2.99 -18.62
N GLN A 119 0.07 1.96 -18.35
CA GLN A 119 0.23 1.29 -17.06
C GLN A 119 -1.00 0.49 -16.60
N SER A 120 -2.05 0.36 -17.42
CA SER A 120 -3.17 -0.52 -17.07
C SER A 120 -2.72 -1.98 -17.01
N LYS A 121 -3.31 -2.74 -16.10
CA LYS A 121 -2.96 -4.14 -15.80
C LYS A 121 -4.12 -5.04 -16.23
N LEU A 122 -3.90 -5.85 -17.26
CA LEU A 122 -4.83 -6.89 -17.71
C LEU A 122 -4.47 -8.22 -17.06
N TYR A 123 -5.39 -8.75 -16.27
CA TYR A 123 -5.31 -10.08 -15.68
C TYR A 123 -6.11 -11.06 -16.51
N SER A 124 -5.49 -12.17 -16.88
CA SER A 124 -6.11 -13.26 -17.63
C SER A 124 -5.90 -14.57 -16.89
N CYS A 125 -6.97 -15.13 -16.36
CA CYS A 125 -6.97 -16.34 -15.54
C CYS A 125 -7.75 -17.45 -16.22
N GLU A 126 -7.19 -18.66 -16.22
CA GLU A 126 -7.87 -19.87 -16.70
C GLU A 126 -7.99 -20.90 -15.57
N LEU A 127 -9.18 -21.46 -15.39
CA LEU A 127 -9.45 -22.45 -14.36
C LEU A 127 -8.60 -23.71 -14.56
N LYS A 128 -8.00 -24.21 -13.47
CA LYS A 128 -7.38 -25.53 -13.45
C LYS A 128 -8.44 -26.63 -13.56
N PRO A 129 -8.09 -27.84 -14.05
CA PRO A 129 -9.01 -28.96 -14.10
C PRO A 129 -9.68 -29.21 -12.74
N GLY A 130 -10.98 -29.50 -12.74
CA GLY A 130 -11.78 -29.69 -11.52
C GLY A 130 -12.45 -28.42 -10.96
N TYR A 131 -12.07 -27.23 -11.43
CA TYR A 131 -12.75 -25.98 -11.08
C TYR A 131 -13.71 -25.53 -12.19
N VAL A 132 -14.82 -24.90 -11.78
CA VAL A 132 -15.84 -24.30 -12.65
C VAL A 132 -16.26 -22.95 -12.09
N PHE A 133 -16.61 -22.02 -12.96
CA PHE A 133 -17.32 -20.82 -12.54
C PHE A 133 -18.80 -21.17 -12.34
N GLN A 134 -19.34 -20.80 -11.19
CA GLN A 134 -20.79 -20.71 -10.98
C GLN A 134 -21.28 -19.31 -11.37
#